data_AF-A0A952USZ5-F1
#
_entry.id   AF-A0A952USZ5-F1
#
_cell.length_a   1.000
_cell.length_b   1.000
_cell.length_c   1.000
_cell.angle_alpha   90.00
_cell.angle_beta   90.00
_cell.angle_gamma   90.00
#
_symmetry.space_group_name_H-M   'P 1'
#
loop_
_entity.id
_entity.type
_entity.pdbx_description
1 polymer ?
#
loop_
_entity_poly.entity_id
_entity_poly.type
_entity_poly.pdbx_seq_one_letter_code
_entity_poly.pdbx_strand_id
1 'polypeptide(L)'
;MRFGSVAIVGRTNVGKSTFLNAVLGQRLAITSPVPQTTRDLLLGVAQREDAQIAFVDTPGLHAPRHELGRRMNAAALEALRTHDLVLFMTDVGHLPKRPPLHGSDADLVHSADRRLLSELPRGTTAVAVVNKVDLLRDKARLLPYLKALSEVYPFEALVPTSVLKLSGVEAVVAELTARLPEGPPGYDPELLTDRPLTFFVREYVREQVMLQCYAELPHAVAVTVDRFDEGERLTRVEATIHTEKVGQRGVLIGKGGERIKAVGTAARLRLEELLGRRVHLTLFVRVTERWKDVPRQLNELGYSIAETGEVAVRGGREVEPGQADAPADAGSLQPDASQDGSPAEHVDAREQEPGQVGSPVERATEAEGEP
;
A
#
# COMPACT_ATOMS: atom_id res chain seq x y z
N MET A 1 23.55 -17.35 -5.54
CA MET A 1 22.45 -16.66 -4.85
C MET A 1 21.95 -15.56 -5.77
N ARG A 2 20.64 -15.34 -5.83
CA ARG A 2 20.03 -14.31 -6.67
C ARG A 2 19.34 -13.27 -5.80
N PHE A 3 19.34 -12.03 -6.25
CA PHE A 3 18.63 -10.95 -5.57
C PHE A 3 18.04 -9.99 -6.60
N GLY A 4 16.83 -9.52 -6.34
CA GLY A 4 16.26 -8.43 -7.11
C GLY A 4 14.88 -8.05 -6.62
N SER A 5 14.39 -6.96 -7.20
CA SER A 5 13.15 -6.30 -6.88
C SER A 5 12.05 -6.66 -7.89
N VAL A 6 10.84 -6.90 -7.38
CA VAL A 6 9.68 -7.33 -8.19
C VAL A 6 8.49 -6.42 -7.90
N ALA A 7 8.11 -5.60 -8.86
CA ALA A 7 6.89 -4.79 -8.75
C ALA A 7 5.65 -5.67 -9.02
N ILE A 8 4.74 -5.77 -8.05
CA ILE A 8 3.46 -6.47 -8.22
C ILE A 8 2.44 -5.47 -8.76
N VAL A 9 1.97 -5.69 -9.98
CA VAL A 9 1.07 -4.77 -10.67
C VAL A 9 -0.17 -5.47 -11.22
N GLY A 10 -1.21 -4.69 -11.47
CA GLY A 10 -2.50 -5.22 -11.94
C GLY A 10 -3.66 -4.37 -11.45
N ARG A 11 -4.83 -4.54 -12.06
CA ARG A 11 -6.04 -3.82 -11.67
C ARG A 11 -6.42 -4.08 -10.21
N THR A 12 -7.33 -3.28 -9.68
CA THR A 12 -7.83 -3.47 -8.31
C THR A 12 -8.47 -4.86 -8.15
N ASN A 13 -8.37 -5.42 -6.94
CA ASN A 13 -8.99 -6.68 -6.52
C ASN A 13 -8.53 -7.97 -7.24
N VAL A 14 -7.47 -7.97 -8.06
CA VAL A 14 -6.94 -9.20 -8.70
C VAL A 14 -6.22 -10.15 -7.73
N GLY A 15 -5.91 -9.68 -6.52
CA GLY A 15 -5.27 -10.47 -5.46
C GLY A 15 -3.78 -10.21 -5.23
N LYS A 16 -3.28 -9.00 -5.57
CA LYS A 16 -1.88 -8.58 -5.37
C LYS A 16 -1.41 -8.72 -3.92
N SER A 17 -2.07 -8.02 -3.00
CA SER A 17 -1.77 -8.08 -1.56
C SER A 17 -2.00 -9.47 -0.97
N THR A 18 -2.95 -10.24 -1.51
CA THR A 18 -3.15 -11.64 -1.13
C THR A 18 -1.96 -12.51 -1.53
N PHE A 19 -1.40 -12.30 -2.73
CA PHE A 19 -0.22 -13.00 -3.19
C PHE A 19 0.99 -12.63 -2.34
N LEU A 20 1.20 -11.34 -2.08
CA LEU A 20 2.28 -10.90 -1.20
C LEU A 20 2.22 -11.58 0.17
N ASN A 21 1.05 -11.55 0.82
CA ASN A 21 0.86 -12.23 2.10
C ASN A 21 1.13 -13.74 2.04
N ALA A 22 0.72 -14.40 0.95
CA ALA A 22 0.94 -15.84 0.78
C ALA A 22 2.43 -16.16 0.64
N VAL A 23 3.18 -15.36 -0.12
CA VAL A 23 4.63 -15.56 -0.34
C VAL A 23 5.45 -15.30 0.93
N LEU A 24 5.02 -14.32 1.74
CA LEU A 24 5.68 -13.98 3.00
C LEU A 24 5.26 -14.89 4.16
N GLY A 25 4.17 -15.66 4.01
CA GLY A 25 3.61 -16.47 5.09
C GLY A 25 2.99 -15.64 6.23
N GLN A 26 2.87 -14.32 6.06
CA GLN A 26 2.36 -13.39 7.06
C GLN A 26 1.40 -12.37 6.44
N ARG A 27 0.37 -11.99 7.18
CA ARG A 27 -0.68 -11.05 6.71
C ARG A 27 -0.26 -9.59 6.89
N LEU A 28 0.83 -9.17 6.25
CA LEU A 28 1.33 -7.78 6.31
C LEU A 28 0.45 -6.82 5.52
N ALA A 29 0.18 -7.13 4.26
CA ALA A 29 -0.64 -6.32 3.37
C ALA A 29 -2.13 -6.46 3.73
N ILE A 30 -2.88 -5.37 3.64
CA ILE A 30 -4.33 -5.43 3.84
C ILE A 30 -5.05 -5.94 2.60
N THR A 31 -6.19 -6.59 2.80
CA THR A 31 -6.99 -7.19 1.74
C THR A 31 -8.46 -6.89 1.97
N SER A 32 -9.14 -6.37 0.95
CA SER A 32 -10.58 -6.13 1.00
C SER A 32 -11.21 -6.35 -0.38
N PRO A 33 -12.49 -6.78 -0.46
CA PRO A 33 -13.23 -6.80 -1.71
C PRO A 33 -13.50 -5.39 -2.26
N VAL A 34 -13.29 -4.34 -1.46
CA VAL A 34 -13.45 -2.96 -1.87
C VAL A 34 -12.29 -2.54 -2.80
N PRO A 35 -12.58 -1.98 -3.99
CA PRO A 35 -11.54 -1.46 -4.88
C PRO A 35 -10.64 -0.42 -4.20
N GLN A 36 -9.42 -0.23 -4.70
CA GLN A 36 -8.45 0.74 -4.16
C GLN A 36 -8.06 0.46 -2.70
N THR A 37 -7.99 -0.83 -2.34
CA THR A 37 -7.52 -1.28 -1.03
C THR A 37 -6.09 -0.82 -0.76
N THR A 38 -5.12 -1.03 -1.65
CA THR A 38 -3.72 -0.57 -1.46
C THR A 38 -3.56 0.89 -1.90
N ARG A 39 -3.01 1.75 -1.04
CA ARG A 39 -2.77 3.19 -1.32
C ARG A 39 -1.30 3.59 -1.30
N ASP A 40 -0.53 2.98 -0.42
CA ASP A 40 0.92 3.15 -0.32
C ASP A 40 1.62 1.92 -0.91
N LEU A 41 2.86 2.11 -1.37
CA LEU A 41 3.72 0.98 -1.73
C LEU A 41 4.02 0.16 -0.47
N LEU A 42 4.07 -1.16 -0.58
CA LEU A 42 4.51 -2.02 0.53
C LEU A 42 5.63 -2.92 0.05
N LEU A 43 6.83 -2.73 0.61
CA LEU A 43 7.92 -3.67 0.47
C LEU A 43 7.61 -4.93 1.29
N GLY A 44 7.77 -6.08 0.65
CA GLY A 44 7.77 -7.39 1.27
C GLY A 44 8.98 -8.19 0.82
N VAL A 45 9.86 -8.54 1.73
CA VAL A 45 11.09 -9.28 1.43
C VAL A 45 10.87 -10.77 1.69
N ALA A 46 11.00 -11.56 0.63
CA ALA A 46 10.87 -13.01 0.69
C ALA A 46 12.25 -13.65 0.62
N GLN A 47 12.70 -14.21 1.74
CA GLN A 47 13.92 -15.01 1.80
C GLN A 47 13.65 -16.44 1.28
N ARG A 48 14.52 -16.94 0.41
CA ARG A 48 14.55 -18.33 -0.08
C ARG A 48 15.97 -18.88 0.06
N GLU A 49 16.13 -20.18 -0.19
CA GLU A 49 17.42 -20.87 -0.07
C GLU A 49 18.44 -20.36 -1.10
N ASP A 50 18.00 -20.13 -2.34
CA ASP A 50 18.86 -19.73 -3.46
C ASP A 50 18.66 -18.27 -3.90
N ALA A 51 17.69 -17.56 -3.32
CA ALA A 51 17.35 -16.19 -3.69
C ALA A 51 16.77 -15.34 -2.55
N GLN A 52 16.84 -14.02 -2.70
CA GLN A 52 16.06 -13.06 -1.92
C GLN A 52 15.26 -12.18 -2.90
N ILE A 53 13.95 -12.08 -2.68
CA ILE A 53 13.05 -11.33 -3.57
C ILE A 53 12.45 -10.16 -2.81
N ALA A 54 12.68 -8.95 -3.28
CA ALA A 54 12.07 -7.73 -2.74
C ALA A 54 10.80 -7.39 -3.51
N PHE A 55 9.64 -7.84 -3.04
CA PHE A 55 8.36 -7.52 -3.65
C PHE A 55 7.91 -6.12 -3.26
N VAL A 56 7.36 -5.39 -4.23
CA VAL A 56 6.68 -4.12 -3.97
C VAL A 56 5.23 -4.24 -4.40
N ASP A 57 4.31 -4.33 -3.43
CA ASP A 57 2.87 -4.27 -3.69
C ASP A 57 2.48 -2.85 -4.05
N THR A 58 1.88 -2.68 -5.22
CA THR A 58 1.52 -1.36 -5.76
C THR A 58 0.02 -1.09 -5.65
N PRO A 59 -0.40 0.18 -5.48
CA PRO A 59 -1.78 0.58 -5.69
C PRO A 59 -2.32 0.09 -7.03
N GLY A 60 -3.56 -0.38 -7.06
CA GLY A 60 -4.19 -0.74 -8.34
C GLY A 60 -4.42 0.50 -9.21
N LEU A 61 -3.89 0.48 -10.44
CA LEU A 61 -4.13 1.55 -11.42
C LEU A 61 -5.64 1.68 -11.70
N HIS A 62 -6.11 2.92 -11.75
CA HIS A 62 -7.51 3.27 -12.01
C HIS A 62 -7.60 4.67 -12.62
N ALA A 63 -8.75 5.05 -13.17
CA ALA A 63 -8.95 6.43 -13.62
C ALA A 63 -9.02 7.36 -12.38
N PRO A 64 -8.04 8.26 -12.17
CA PRO A 64 -7.97 9.04 -10.94
C PRO A 64 -9.05 10.13 -10.96
N ARG A 65 -9.76 10.29 -9.84
CA ARG A 65 -10.80 11.33 -9.65
C ARG A 65 -10.38 12.47 -8.72
N HIS A 66 -9.31 12.24 -7.96
CA HIS A 66 -8.80 13.11 -6.89
C HIS A 66 -7.27 13.09 -6.89
N GLU A 67 -6.66 14.02 -6.15
CA GLU A 67 -5.20 14.12 -6.02
C GLU A 67 -4.59 12.83 -5.43
N LEU A 68 -5.20 12.23 -4.41
CA LEU A 68 -4.75 10.93 -3.87
C LEU A 68 -4.65 9.87 -4.97
N GLY A 69 -5.67 9.77 -5.83
CA GLY A 69 -5.69 8.79 -6.93
C GLY A 69 -4.58 9.06 -7.95
N ARG A 70 -4.26 10.33 -8.22
CA ARG A 70 -3.13 10.70 -9.08
C ARG A 70 -1.80 10.27 -8.46
N ARG A 71 -1.58 10.52 -7.17
CA ARG A 71 -0.37 10.09 -6.45
C ARG A 71 -0.21 8.58 -6.42
N MET A 72 -1.30 7.84 -6.15
CA MET A 72 -1.31 6.38 -6.17
C MET A 72 -0.90 5.84 -7.55
N ASN A 73 -1.46 6.39 -8.63
CA ASN A 73 -1.09 5.97 -9.98
C ASN A 73 0.35 6.33 -10.31
N ALA A 74 0.83 7.52 -9.92
CA ALA A 74 2.21 7.93 -10.14
C ALA A 74 3.19 6.98 -9.43
N ALA A 75 2.93 6.62 -8.16
CA ALA A 75 3.75 5.67 -7.41
C ALA A 75 3.76 4.27 -8.06
N ALA A 76 2.60 3.78 -8.51
CA ALA A 76 2.51 2.50 -9.21
C ALA A 76 3.25 2.51 -10.56
N LEU A 77 3.15 3.61 -11.32
CA LEU A 77 3.88 3.78 -12.58
C LEU A 77 5.40 3.92 -12.38
N GLU A 78 5.83 4.52 -11.28
CA GLU A 78 7.25 4.63 -10.98
C GLU A 78 7.86 3.28 -10.56
N ALA A 79 7.10 2.49 -9.79
CA ALA A 79 7.50 1.12 -9.47
C ALA A 79 7.71 0.27 -10.76
N LEU A 80 6.94 0.52 -11.82
CA LEU A 80 7.11 -0.16 -13.11
C LEU A 80 8.42 0.17 -13.84
N ARG A 81 9.10 1.27 -13.49
CA ARG A 81 10.34 1.70 -14.16
C ARG A 81 11.61 1.33 -13.41
N THR A 82 11.49 1.12 -12.11
CA THR A 82 12.63 1.09 -11.18
C THR A 82 12.97 -0.31 -10.67
N HIS A 83 12.17 -1.32 -11.02
CA HIS A 83 12.32 -2.69 -10.51
C HIS A 83 12.88 -3.64 -11.58
N ASP A 84 13.56 -4.69 -11.14
CA ASP A 84 14.22 -5.66 -12.02
C ASP A 84 13.22 -6.49 -12.83
N LEU A 85 12.10 -6.87 -12.19
CA LEU A 85 11.03 -7.67 -12.80
C LEU A 85 9.66 -7.07 -12.49
N VAL A 86 8.69 -7.36 -13.36
CA VAL A 86 7.28 -7.09 -13.12
C VAL A 86 6.50 -8.38 -12.95
N LEU A 87 5.78 -8.48 -11.83
CA LEU A 87 4.76 -9.50 -11.63
C LEU A 87 3.39 -8.92 -12.00
N PHE A 88 2.94 -9.19 -13.22
CA PHE A 88 1.64 -8.75 -13.71
C PHE A 88 0.55 -9.72 -13.25
N MET A 89 -0.36 -9.24 -12.40
CA MET A 89 -1.48 -10.03 -11.90
C MET A 89 -2.80 -9.62 -12.55
N THR A 90 -3.52 -10.61 -13.04
CA THR A 90 -4.91 -10.50 -13.50
C THR A 90 -5.76 -11.60 -12.85
N ASP A 91 -7.08 -11.59 -13.09
CA ASP A 91 -7.97 -12.63 -12.59
C ASP A 91 -8.99 -13.08 -13.63
N VAL A 92 -9.55 -14.27 -13.46
CA VAL A 92 -10.56 -14.84 -14.36
C VAL A 92 -11.99 -14.37 -14.07
N GLY A 93 -12.19 -13.56 -13.04
CA GLY A 93 -13.50 -13.14 -12.54
C GLY A 93 -14.24 -12.19 -13.48
N HIS A 94 -13.53 -11.47 -14.36
CA HIS A 94 -14.15 -10.62 -15.38
C HIS A 94 -14.58 -11.39 -16.63
N LEU A 95 -14.14 -12.64 -16.79
CA LEU A 95 -14.39 -13.38 -18.02
C LEU A 95 -15.90 -13.59 -18.22
N PRO A 96 -16.45 -13.30 -19.42
CA PRO A 96 -17.89 -13.37 -19.66
C PRO A 96 -18.41 -14.79 -19.42
N LYS A 97 -19.65 -14.97 -18.97
CA LYS A 97 -20.15 -16.34 -18.66
C LYS A 97 -20.22 -17.26 -19.89
N ARG A 98 -20.24 -16.68 -21.09
CA ARG A 98 -20.25 -17.38 -22.38
C ARG A 98 -19.14 -16.80 -23.27
N PRO A 99 -18.55 -17.59 -24.18
CA PRO A 99 -17.64 -17.06 -25.19
C PRO A 99 -18.34 -15.94 -25.97
N PRO A 100 -17.66 -14.82 -26.28
CA PRO A 100 -18.24 -13.78 -27.11
C PRO A 100 -18.65 -14.37 -28.47
N LEU A 101 -19.88 -14.09 -28.91
CA LEU A 101 -20.40 -14.53 -30.22
C LEU A 101 -19.68 -13.83 -31.38
N HIS A 102 -19.14 -12.64 -31.12
CA HIS A 102 -18.37 -11.78 -32.03
C HIS A 102 -17.29 -11.07 -31.21
N GLY A 103 -16.06 -11.00 -31.72
CA GLY A 103 -14.92 -10.37 -31.03
C GLY A 103 -13.61 -11.07 -31.35
N SER A 104 -12.50 -10.39 -31.09
CA SER A 104 -11.16 -10.99 -31.16
C SER A 104 -10.83 -11.73 -29.86
N ASP A 105 -9.92 -12.72 -29.89
CA ASP A 105 -9.42 -13.38 -28.67
C ASP A 105 -8.90 -12.34 -27.66
N ALA A 106 -8.33 -11.22 -28.13
CA ALA A 106 -7.89 -10.11 -27.30
C ALA A 106 -9.01 -9.60 -26.38
N ASP A 107 -10.29 -9.64 -26.78
CA ASP A 107 -11.48 -9.21 -26.01
C ASP A 107 -11.74 -10.01 -24.73
N LEU A 108 -11.00 -11.10 -24.54
CA LEU A 108 -10.92 -11.82 -23.26
C LEU A 108 -10.05 -11.09 -22.22
N VAL A 109 -9.07 -10.30 -22.66
CA VAL A 109 -8.19 -9.50 -21.79
C VAL A 109 -8.90 -8.20 -21.41
N HIS A 110 -9.04 -7.97 -20.10
CA HIS A 110 -9.70 -6.80 -19.56
C HIS A 110 -9.06 -5.50 -20.10
N SER A 111 -9.85 -4.50 -20.45
CA SER A 111 -9.34 -3.25 -21.06
C SER A 111 -8.33 -2.52 -20.16
N ALA A 112 -8.57 -2.48 -18.85
CA ALA A 112 -7.62 -1.92 -17.87
C ALA A 112 -6.29 -2.68 -17.82
N ASP A 113 -6.31 -4.00 -18.05
CA ASP A 113 -5.10 -4.83 -18.08
C ASP A 113 -4.29 -4.53 -19.36
N ARG A 114 -4.96 -4.45 -20.52
CA ARG A 114 -4.30 -4.04 -21.78
C ARG A 114 -3.67 -2.65 -21.66
N ARG A 115 -4.38 -1.71 -21.03
CA ARG A 115 -3.86 -0.37 -20.78
C ARG A 115 -2.62 -0.41 -19.89
N LEU A 116 -2.67 -1.14 -18.78
CA LEU A 116 -1.52 -1.27 -17.87
C LEU A 116 -0.31 -1.85 -18.60
N LEU A 117 -0.51 -2.91 -19.39
CA LEU A 117 0.55 -3.53 -20.18
C LEU A 117 1.14 -2.59 -21.23
N SER A 118 0.33 -1.70 -21.82
CA SER A 118 0.82 -0.67 -22.74
C SER A 118 1.63 0.44 -22.08
N GLU A 119 1.50 0.60 -20.75
CA GLU A 119 2.25 1.58 -19.96
C GLU A 119 3.60 1.01 -19.47
N LEU A 120 3.84 -0.30 -19.63
CA LEU A 120 5.13 -0.92 -19.29
C LEU A 120 6.25 -0.42 -20.22
N PRO A 121 7.44 -0.09 -19.68
CA PRO A 121 8.61 0.20 -20.50
C PRO A 121 8.90 -0.94 -21.49
N ARG A 122 9.37 -0.59 -22.69
CA ARG A 122 9.78 -1.59 -23.69
C ARG A 122 10.93 -2.43 -23.13
N GLY A 123 10.85 -3.74 -23.31
CA GLY A 123 11.86 -4.69 -22.81
C GLY A 123 11.73 -5.01 -21.31
N THR A 124 10.67 -4.57 -20.64
CA THR A 124 10.41 -4.97 -19.25
C THR A 124 10.25 -6.49 -19.17
N THR A 125 11.00 -7.13 -18.28
CA THR A 125 10.86 -8.57 -18.04
C THR A 125 9.66 -8.80 -17.13
N ALA A 126 8.65 -9.51 -17.62
CA ALA A 126 7.38 -9.68 -16.89
C ALA A 126 6.91 -11.13 -16.83
N VAL A 127 6.43 -11.54 -15.65
CA VAL A 127 5.70 -12.80 -15.42
C VAL A 127 4.23 -12.48 -15.20
N ALA A 128 3.34 -13.18 -15.90
CA ALA A 128 1.89 -13.03 -15.73
C ALA A 128 1.33 -14.07 -14.75
N VAL A 129 0.51 -13.62 -13.81
CA VAL A 129 -0.27 -14.46 -12.91
C VAL A 129 -1.74 -14.33 -13.24
N VAL A 130 -2.36 -15.45 -13.61
CA VAL A 130 -3.81 -15.52 -13.84
C VAL A 130 -4.47 -16.10 -12.60
N ASN A 131 -4.94 -15.22 -11.73
CA ASN A 131 -5.45 -15.60 -10.41
C ASN A 131 -6.95 -15.98 -10.43
N LYS A 132 -7.40 -16.57 -9.32
CA LYS A 132 -8.78 -16.99 -9.04
C LYS A 132 -9.29 -18.07 -9.99
N VAL A 133 -8.41 -18.92 -10.53
CA VAL A 133 -8.79 -19.97 -11.50
C VAL A 133 -9.76 -20.99 -10.90
N ASP A 134 -9.85 -21.07 -9.59
CA ASP A 134 -10.84 -21.87 -8.87
C ASP A 134 -12.29 -21.39 -9.08
N LEU A 135 -12.50 -20.14 -9.50
CA LEU A 135 -13.82 -19.59 -9.84
C LEU A 135 -14.30 -20.00 -11.24
N LEU A 136 -13.41 -20.51 -12.10
CA LEU A 136 -13.79 -21.04 -13.40
C LEU A 136 -14.49 -22.40 -13.24
N ARG A 137 -15.79 -22.41 -13.53
CA ARG A 137 -16.58 -23.65 -13.63
C ARG A 137 -16.17 -24.49 -14.83
N ASP A 138 -15.92 -23.84 -15.96
CA ASP A 138 -15.44 -24.47 -17.19
C ASP A 138 -13.95 -24.15 -17.37
N LYS A 139 -13.11 -25.17 -17.21
CA LYS A 139 -11.64 -25.06 -17.30
C LYS A 139 -11.14 -24.92 -18.74
N ALA A 140 -11.91 -25.34 -19.74
CA ALA A 140 -11.53 -25.21 -21.15
C ALA A 140 -11.32 -23.74 -21.56
N ARG A 141 -11.91 -22.81 -20.81
CA ARG A 141 -11.81 -21.36 -21.02
C ARG A 141 -10.47 -20.75 -20.63
N LEU A 142 -9.65 -21.47 -19.86
CA LEU A 142 -8.37 -20.96 -19.41
C LEU A 142 -7.37 -20.83 -20.57
N LEU A 143 -7.28 -21.85 -21.44
CA LEU A 143 -6.34 -21.85 -22.56
C LEU A 143 -6.56 -20.69 -23.55
N PRO A 144 -7.80 -20.40 -24.02
CA PRO A 144 -8.05 -19.21 -24.84
C PRO A 144 -7.65 -17.91 -24.15
N TYR A 145 -7.89 -17.79 -22.84
CA TYR A 145 -7.52 -16.59 -22.10
C TYR A 145 -6.01 -16.41 -21.97
N LEU A 146 -5.26 -17.49 -21.70
CA LEU A 146 -3.80 -17.46 -21.67
C LEU A 146 -3.21 -17.08 -23.02
N LYS A 147 -3.76 -17.65 -24.11
CA LYS A 147 -3.39 -17.29 -25.49
C LYS A 147 -3.61 -15.79 -25.74
N ALA A 148 -4.81 -15.28 -25.46
CA ALA A 148 -5.12 -13.86 -25.63
C ALA A 148 -4.19 -12.96 -24.82
N LEU A 149 -3.84 -13.36 -23.59
CA LEU A 149 -2.92 -12.60 -22.74
C LEU A 149 -1.50 -12.56 -23.32
N SER A 150 -1.01 -13.69 -23.87
CA SER A 150 0.30 -13.77 -24.54
C SER A 150 0.38 -12.95 -25.83
N GLU A 151 -0.76 -12.72 -26.51
CA GLU A 151 -0.83 -11.85 -27.70
C GLU A 151 -0.77 -10.36 -27.33
N VAL A 152 -1.14 -9.98 -26.10
CA VAL A 152 -1.11 -8.58 -25.64
C VAL A 152 0.28 -8.17 -25.15
N TYR A 153 1.03 -9.08 -24.54
CA TYR A 153 2.37 -8.79 -24.04
C TYR A 153 3.25 -10.06 -24.06
N PRO A 154 4.54 -9.95 -24.43
CA PRO A 154 5.47 -11.07 -24.44
C PRO A 154 5.94 -11.39 -23.02
N PHE A 155 5.07 -12.02 -22.22
CA PHE A 155 5.43 -12.49 -20.89
C PHE A 155 6.43 -13.65 -20.98
N GLU A 156 7.35 -13.67 -20.02
CA GLU A 156 8.32 -14.75 -19.88
C GLU A 156 7.68 -16.05 -19.37
N ALA A 157 6.60 -15.93 -18.60
CA ALA A 157 5.81 -17.04 -18.10
C ALA A 157 4.37 -16.59 -17.83
N LEU A 158 3.42 -17.50 -18.00
CA LEU A 158 2.02 -17.33 -17.61
C LEU A 158 1.65 -18.42 -16.62
N VAL A 159 1.38 -18.05 -15.38
CA VAL A 159 1.13 -18.98 -14.27
C VAL A 159 -0.32 -18.86 -13.80
N PRO A 160 -1.17 -19.87 -14.02
CA PRO A 160 -2.51 -19.92 -13.46
C PRO A 160 -2.47 -20.21 -11.96
N THR A 161 -3.16 -19.40 -11.13
CA THR A 161 -3.12 -19.54 -9.67
C THR A 161 -4.49 -19.49 -9.02
N SER A 162 -4.58 -20.10 -7.84
CA SER A 162 -5.59 -19.79 -6.84
C SER A 162 -4.86 -19.46 -5.56
N VAL A 163 -4.55 -18.17 -5.37
CA VAL A 163 -3.71 -17.71 -4.25
C VAL A 163 -4.35 -18.05 -2.90
N LEU A 164 -5.68 -17.93 -2.79
CA LEU A 164 -6.41 -18.30 -1.56
C LEU A 164 -6.30 -19.80 -1.22
N LYS A 165 -6.04 -20.64 -2.23
CA LYS A 165 -5.81 -22.08 -2.06
C LYS A 165 -4.31 -22.43 -2.07
N LEU A 166 -3.43 -21.43 -2.04
CA LEU A 166 -1.97 -21.56 -2.19
C LEU A 166 -1.54 -22.33 -3.46
N SER A 167 -2.42 -22.43 -4.45
CA SER A 167 -2.17 -23.18 -5.68
C SER A 167 -1.41 -22.31 -6.67
N GLY A 168 -0.23 -22.76 -7.08
CA GLY A 168 0.62 -22.10 -8.07
C GLY A 168 1.47 -20.96 -7.51
N VAL A 169 1.39 -20.64 -6.21
CA VAL A 169 2.20 -19.57 -5.58
C VAL A 169 3.69 -19.88 -5.69
N GLU A 170 4.12 -21.08 -5.30
CA GLU A 170 5.53 -21.49 -5.43
C GLU A 170 6.01 -21.57 -6.89
N ALA A 171 5.11 -21.91 -7.83
CA ALA A 171 5.45 -21.88 -9.25
C ALA A 171 5.74 -20.44 -9.72
N VAL A 172 4.94 -19.45 -9.27
CA VAL A 172 5.22 -18.04 -9.54
C VAL A 172 6.57 -17.62 -8.95
N VAL A 173 6.84 -17.99 -7.70
CA VAL A 173 8.11 -17.66 -7.03
C VAL A 173 9.28 -18.28 -7.79
N ALA A 174 9.19 -19.53 -8.22
CA ALA A 174 10.21 -20.19 -9.02
C ALA A 174 10.48 -19.49 -10.37
N GLU A 175 9.42 -19.10 -11.08
CA GLU A 175 9.54 -18.34 -12.34
C GLU A 175 10.22 -16.98 -12.11
N LEU A 176 9.91 -16.29 -11.01
CA LEU A 176 10.59 -15.05 -10.65
C LEU A 176 12.07 -15.30 -10.32
N THR A 177 12.36 -16.26 -9.43
CA THR A 177 13.73 -16.61 -9.03
C THR A 177 14.62 -16.97 -10.21
N ALA A 178 14.10 -17.66 -11.22
CA ALA A 178 14.85 -18.03 -12.42
C ALA A 178 15.33 -16.82 -13.25
N ARG A 179 14.69 -15.66 -13.08
CA ARG A 179 14.91 -14.44 -13.86
C ARG A 179 15.53 -13.30 -13.06
N LEU A 180 15.71 -13.47 -11.76
CA LEU A 180 16.42 -12.50 -10.93
C LEU A 180 17.90 -12.45 -11.30
N PRO A 181 18.53 -11.27 -11.23
CA PRO A 181 19.96 -11.17 -11.44
C PRO A 181 20.74 -11.92 -10.35
N GLU A 182 21.93 -12.38 -10.71
CA GLU A 182 22.87 -12.90 -9.72
C GLU A 182 23.38 -11.76 -8.85
N GLY A 183 23.39 -11.97 -7.54
CA GLY A 183 23.78 -10.94 -6.59
C GLY A 183 23.62 -11.37 -5.15
N PRO A 184 24.32 -10.71 -4.21
CA PRO A 184 24.10 -10.91 -2.79
C PRO A 184 22.70 -10.38 -2.38
N PRO A 185 22.15 -10.85 -1.25
CA PRO A 185 20.94 -10.27 -0.66
C PRO A 185 21.08 -8.75 -0.45
N GLY A 186 20.03 -7.99 -0.75
CA GLY A 186 19.99 -6.55 -0.52
C GLY A 186 19.42 -6.15 0.84
N TYR A 187 18.78 -7.08 1.55
CA TYR A 187 18.15 -6.84 2.85
C TYR A 187 18.58 -7.88 3.88
N ASP A 188 18.43 -7.52 5.16
CA ASP A 188 18.60 -8.45 6.27
C ASP A 188 17.66 -9.67 6.11
N PRO A 189 18.13 -10.91 6.35
CA PRO A 189 17.31 -12.12 6.19
C PRO A 189 16.04 -12.16 7.06
N GLU A 190 16.02 -11.43 8.19
CA GLU A 190 14.87 -11.35 9.10
C GLU A 190 13.92 -10.19 8.75
N LEU A 191 14.35 -9.26 7.89
CA LEU A 191 13.50 -8.15 7.45
C LEU A 191 12.40 -8.70 6.55
N LEU A 192 11.14 -8.49 6.96
CA LEU A 192 9.99 -8.78 6.09
C LEU A 192 9.49 -7.54 5.35
N THR A 193 9.67 -6.35 5.91
CA THR A 193 9.15 -5.07 5.38
C THR A 193 9.91 -3.90 6.00
N ASP A 194 10.00 -2.79 5.27
CA ASP A 194 10.61 -1.53 5.72
C ASP A 194 9.61 -0.59 6.42
N ARG A 195 8.34 -0.98 6.50
CA ARG A 195 7.28 -0.12 7.02
C ARG A 195 7.27 -0.10 8.55
N PRO A 196 7.15 1.09 9.18
CA PRO A 196 7.07 1.19 10.64
C PRO A 196 5.75 0.60 11.15
N LEU A 197 5.70 0.20 12.43
CA LEU A 197 4.48 -0.37 13.04
C LEU A 197 3.25 0.56 12.96
N THR A 198 3.48 1.87 12.98
CA THR A 198 2.43 2.88 12.81
C THR A 198 1.75 2.79 11.44
N PHE A 199 2.45 2.34 10.39
CA PHE A 199 1.85 2.04 9.10
C PHE A 199 0.81 0.93 9.22
N PHE A 200 1.15 -0.18 9.89
CA PHE A 200 0.23 -1.31 10.06
C PHE A 200 -0.98 -0.95 10.93
N VAL A 201 -0.83 -0.08 11.93
CA VAL A 201 -1.97 0.48 12.67
C VAL A 201 -2.94 1.18 11.72
N ARG A 202 -2.43 2.11 10.88
CA ARG A 202 -3.25 2.85 9.91
C ARG A 202 -3.98 1.90 8.98
N GLU A 203 -3.25 0.96 8.41
CA GLU A 203 -3.76 0.04 7.41
C GLU A 203 -4.76 -0.96 7.99
N TYR A 204 -4.50 -1.53 9.16
CA TYR A 204 -5.40 -2.52 9.77
C TYR A 204 -6.71 -1.88 10.23
N VAL A 205 -6.67 -0.67 10.79
CA VAL A 205 -7.89 0.09 11.08
C VAL A 205 -8.65 0.38 9.79
N ARG A 206 -7.97 0.85 8.74
CA ARG A 206 -8.59 1.15 7.46
C ARG A 206 -9.20 -0.09 6.80
N GLU A 207 -8.55 -1.25 6.88
CA GLU A 207 -9.10 -2.50 6.39
C GLU A 207 -10.43 -2.83 7.07
N GLN A 208 -10.50 -2.72 8.40
CA GLN A 208 -11.73 -2.99 9.13
C GLN A 208 -12.84 -2.01 8.79
N VAL A 209 -12.51 -0.74 8.55
CA VAL A 209 -13.47 0.22 7.98
C VAL A 209 -13.97 -0.27 6.61
N MET A 210 -13.07 -0.69 5.71
CA MET A 210 -13.46 -1.16 4.37
C MET A 210 -14.31 -2.44 4.40
N LEU A 211 -14.12 -3.31 5.38
CA LEU A 211 -14.87 -4.56 5.52
C LEU A 211 -16.25 -4.36 6.16
N GLN A 212 -16.37 -3.41 7.09
CA GLN A 212 -17.56 -3.25 7.93
C GLN A 212 -18.44 -2.06 7.53
N CYS A 213 -17.92 -1.16 6.68
CA CYS A 213 -18.65 0.00 6.19
C CYS A 213 -19.03 -0.15 4.71
N TYR A 214 -20.06 0.61 4.30
CA TYR A 214 -20.62 0.56 2.96
C TYR A 214 -20.61 1.93 2.29
N ALA A 215 -21.19 1.99 1.08
CA ALA A 215 -21.31 3.19 0.26
C ALA A 215 -19.92 3.82 -0.01
N GLU A 216 -19.79 5.14 0.11
CA GLU A 216 -18.55 5.84 -0.21
C GLU A 216 -17.53 5.85 0.93
N LEU A 217 -17.92 5.48 2.15
CA LEU A 217 -17.07 5.58 3.34
C LEU A 217 -15.74 4.82 3.21
N PRO A 218 -15.70 3.56 2.73
CA PRO A 218 -14.44 2.83 2.50
C PRO A 218 -13.40 3.60 1.66
N HIS A 219 -13.84 4.46 0.75
CA HIS A 219 -12.99 5.26 -0.12
C HIS A 219 -12.71 6.67 0.41
N ALA A 220 -13.32 7.07 1.53
CA ALA A 220 -13.26 8.42 2.10
C ALA A 220 -12.59 8.48 3.48
N VAL A 221 -11.93 7.39 3.91
CA VAL A 221 -11.25 7.30 5.20
C VAL A 221 -9.73 7.38 5.08
N ALA A 222 -9.11 8.10 6.00
CA ALA A 222 -7.68 8.05 6.31
C ALA A 222 -7.49 7.80 7.81
N VAL A 223 -6.32 7.31 8.22
CA VAL A 223 -5.99 7.06 9.63
C VAL A 223 -4.65 7.69 9.94
N THR A 224 -4.55 8.40 11.06
CA THR A 224 -3.30 8.85 11.67
C THR A 224 -3.07 8.12 12.98
N VAL A 225 -1.81 7.96 13.36
CA VAL A 225 -1.44 7.46 14.69
C VAL A 225 -0.99 8.66 15.50
N ASP A 226 -1.72 8.97 16.56
CA ASP A 226 -1.50 10.15 17.39
C ASP A 226 -0.51 9.82 18.52
N ARG A 227 -0.55 8.58 19.03
CA ARG A 227 0.40 8.06 20.01
C ARG A 227 0.68 6.58 19.76
N PHE A 228 1.94 6.20 19.85
CA PHE A 228 2.38 4.80 19.82
C PHE A 228 3.40 4.57 20.95
N ASP A 229 2.99 3.84 21.97
CA ASP A 229 3.79 3.57 23.17
C ASP A 229 4.08 2.08 23.24
N GLU A 230 5.34 1.74 22.96
CA GLU A 230 5.80 0.38 22.76
C GLU A 230 6.25 -0.27 24.07
N GLY A 231 5.29 -0.78 24.86
CA GLY A 231 5.59 -1.52 26.09
C GLY A 231 5.82 -3.02 25.86
N GLU A 232 6.74 -3.64 26.61
CA GLU A 232 7.12 -5.07 26.44
C GLU A 232 5.91 -6.03 26.45
N ARG A 233 4.95 -5.83 27.35
CA ARG A 233 3.75 -6.67 27.47
C ARG A 233 2.50 -6.08 26.83
N LEU A 234 2.43 -4.76 26.77
CA LEU A 234 1.26 -4.01 26.31
C LEU A 234 1.71 -2.83 25.48
N THR A 235 1.32 -2.82 24.21
CA THR A 235 1.45 -1.64 23.34
C THR A 235 0.20 -0.77 23.49
N ARG A 236 0.36 0.53 23.76
CA ARG A 236 -0.76 1.48 23.78
C ARG A 236 -0.73 2.32 22.50
N VAL A 237 -1.86 2.37 21.82
CA VAL A 237 -2.01 3.05 20.53
C VAL A 237 -3.22 3.97 20.57
N GLU A 238 -3.01 5.23 20.21
CA GLU A 238 -4.08 6.19 19.96
C GLU A 238 -4.05 6.55 18.47
N ALA A 239 -5.19 6.42 17.79
CA ALA A 239 -5.29 6.69 16.36
C ALA A 239 -6.58 7.43 16.02
N THR A 240 -6.50 8.36 15.06
CA THR A 240 -7.63 9.14 14.58
C THR A 240 -8.05 8.66 13.19
N ILE A 241 -9.34 8.35 13.04
CA ILE A 241 -9.97 8.05 11.75
C ILE A 241 -10.57 9.33 11.17
N HIS A 242 -10.05 9.75 10.03
CA HIS A 242 -10.50 10.92 9.30
C HIS A 242 -11.58 10.54 8.28
N THR A 243 -12.69 11.26 8.30
CA THR A 243 -13.79 11.16 7.32
C THR A 243 -13.99 12.50 6.61
N GLU A 244 -14.58 12.53 5.41
CA GLU A 244 -14.78 13.80 4.68
C GLU A 244 -16.04 14.55 5.08
N LYS A 245 -17.04 13.85 5.67
CA LYS A 245 -18.36 14.41 5.96
C LYS A 245 -18.88 13.99 7.34
N VAL A 246 -19.72 14.82 7.94
CA VAL A 246 -20.38 14.50 9.22
C VAL A 246 -21.24 13.23 9.13
N GLY A 247 -21.95 13.03 8.01
CA GLY A 247 -22.74 11.81 7.79
C GLY A 247 -21.87 10.54 7.78
N GLN A 248 -20.68 10.62 7.19
CA GLN A 248 -19.68 9.53 7.18
C GLN A 248 -19.18 9.21 8.59
N ARG A 249 -18.90 10.23 9.41
CA ARG A 249 -18.60 10.06 10.84
C ARG A 249 -19.72 9.30 11.55
N GLY A 250 -20.98 9.69 11.33
CA GLY A 250 -22.13 9.01 11.93
C GLY A 250 -22.24 7.54 11.53
N VAL A 251 -22.02 7.24 10.24
CA VAL A 251 -21.96 5.86 9.73
C VAL A 251 -20.82 5.08 10.39
N LEU A 252 -19.63 5.66 10.52
CA LEU A 252 -18.46 4.98 11.10
C LEU A 252 -18.65 4.68 12.60
N ILE A 253 -19.21 5.62 13.36
CA ILE A 253 -19.49 5.43 14.80
C ILE A 253 -20.56 4.36 14.99
N GLY A 254 -21.63 4.41 14.19
CA GLY A 254 -22.78 3.50 14.33
C GLY A 254 -23.66 3.85 15.52
N LYS A 255 -24.78 3.12 15.69
CA LYS A 255 -25.71 3.40 16.79
C LYS A 255 -25.05 3.06 18.13
N GLY A 256 -24.97 4.05 19.03
CA GLY A 256 -24.34 3.87 20.34
C GLY A 256 -22.84 3.49 20.29
N GLY A 257 -22.14 3.79 19.20
CA GLY A 257 -20.72 3.44 19.04
C GLY A 257 -20.45 1.97 18.66
N GLU A 258 -21.48 1.20 18.30
CA GLU A 258 -21.34 -0.24 18.01
C GLU A 258 -20.33 -0.53 16.89
N ARG A 259 -20.29 0.31 15.85
CA ARG A 259 -19.49 0.05 14.66
C ARG A 259 -18.03 0.42 14.88
N ILE A 260 -17.75 1.57 15.50
CA ILE A 260 -16.38 1.94 15.83
C ILE A 260 -15.76 0.95 16.82
N LYS A 261 -16.56 0.41 17.76
CA LYS A 261 -16.13 -0.65 18.66
C LYS A 261 -15.78 -1.95 17.92
N ALA A 262 -16.59 -2.35 16.93
CA ALA A 262 -16.33 -3.52 16.10
C ALA A 262 -15.08 -3.35 15.23
N VAL A 263 -14.88 -2.16 14.63
CA VAL A 263 -13.67 -1.80 13.87
C VAL A 263 -12.44 -1.86 14.76
N GLY A 264 -12.48 -1.21 15.94
CA GLY A 264 -11.38 -1.20 16.90
C GLY A 264 -11.03 -2.58 17.43
N THR A 265 -12.04 -3.40 17.73
CA THR A 265 -11.83 -4.77 18.21
C THR A 265 -11.11 -5.63 17.17
N ALA A 266 -11.56 -5.60 15.92
CA ALA A 266 -10.96 -6.40 14.87
C ALA A 266 -9.56 -5.91 14.48
N ALA A 267 -9.34 -4.59 14.44
CA ALA A 267 -8.03 -4.01 14.16
C ALA A 267 -7.03 -4.32 15.28
N ARG A 268 -7.45 -4.23 16.55
CA ARG A 268 -6.65 -4.59 17.72
C ARG A 268 -6.21 -6.04 17.67
N LEU A 269 -7.11 -6.98 17.39
CA LEU A 269 -6.77 -8.42 17.30
C LEU A 269 -5.72 -8.68 16.21
N ARG A 270 -5.82 -7.99 15.07
CA ARG A 270 -4.83 -8.10 14.00
C ARG A 270 -3.47 -7.50 14.38
N LEU A 271 -3.46 -6.40 15.13
CA LEU A 271 -2.23 -5.82 15.68
C LEU A 271 -1.58 -6.75 16.72
N GLU A 272 -2.38 -7.42 17.56
CA GLU A 272 -1.87 -8.42 18.51
C GLU A 272 -1.22 -9.61 17.79
N GLU A 273 -1.81 -10.08 16.69
CA GLU A 273 -1.24 -11.13 15.83
C GLU A 273 0.11 -10.68 15.23
N LEU A 274 0.19 -9.44 14.73
CA LEU A 274 1.42 -8.89 14.17
C LEU A 274 2.53 -8.70 15.21
N LEU A 275 2.18 -8.19 16.39
CA LEU A 275 3.14 -7.80 17.44
C LEU A 275 3.50 -8.92 18.41
N GLY A 276 2.73 -10.00 18.46
CA GLY A 276 2.91 -11.09 19.41
C GLY A 276 2.67 -10.71 20.88
N ARG A 277 1.99 -9.58 21.14
CA ARG A 277 1.70 -9.06 22.49
C ARG A 277 0.37 -8.32 22.53
N ARG A 278 -0.10 -7.97 23.73
CA ARG A 278 -1.38 -7.27 23.93
C ARG A 278 -1.32 -5.85 23.40
N VAL A 279 -2.44 -5.38 22.86
CA VAL A 279 -2.60 -4.02 22.34
C VAL A 279 -3.80 -3.36 22.99
N HIS A 280 -3.61 -2.14 23.51
CA HIS A 280 -4.70 -1.24 23.87
C HIS A 280 -4.84 -0.19 22.77
N LEU A 281 -5.90 -0.31 21.95
CA LEU A 281 -6.16 0.56 20.81
C LEU A 281 -7.33 1.49 21.13
N THR A 282 -7.06 2.80 21.15
CA THR A 282 -8.06 3.86 21.27
C THR A 282 -8.26 4.52 19.90
N LEU A 283 -9.51 4.60 19.46
CA LEU A 283 -9.88 5.22 18.19
C LEU A 283 -10.67 6.52 18.40
N PHE A 284 -10.26 7.57 17.71
CA PHE A 284 -11.00 8.82 17.58
C PHE A 284 -11.57 8.95 16.18
N VAL A 285 -12.62 9.74 16.01
CA VAL A 285 -13.17 10.04 14.67
C VAL A 285 -13.25 11.54 14.46
N ARG A 286 -12.61 12.02 13.39
CA ARG A 286 -12.57 13.44 13.00
C ARG A 286 -13.11 13.64 11.60
N VAL A 287 -13.80 14.77 11.37
CA VAL A 287 -14.14 15.23 10.02
C VAL A 287 -13.00 16.10 9.50
N THR A 288 -12.45 15.75 8.35
CA THR A 288 -11.40 16.48 7.64
C THR A 288 -11.86 16.62 6.20
N GLU A 289 -12.48 17.74 5.90
CA GLU A 289 -13.13 17.94 4.59
C GLU A 289 -12.10 17.94 3.45
N ARG A 290 -12.46 17.28 2.34
CA ARG A 290 -11.71 17.30 1.06
C ARG A 290 -10.24 16.87 1.16
N TRP A 291 -9.88 16.08 2.18
CA TRP A 291 -8.49 15.69 2.42
C TRP A 291 -7.84 14.96 1.23
N LYS A 292 -8.62 14.28 0.39
CA LYS A 292 -8.14 13.59 -0.80
C LYS A 292 -7.66 14.51 -1.93
N ASP A 293 -8.09 15.77 -1.91
CA ASP A 293 -7.82 16.76 -2.96
C ASP A 293 -6.83 17.85 -2.52
N VAL A 294 -6.45 17.90 -1.24
CA VAL A 294 -5.58 18.94 -0.68
C VAL A 294 -4.18 18.37 -0.44
N PRO A 295 -3.16 18.76 -1.23
CA PRO A 295 -1.81 18.22 -1.15
C PRO A 295 -1.18 18.24 0.25
N ARG A 296 -1.38 19.33 1.00
CA ARG A 296 -0.89 19.47 2.37
C ARG A 296 -1.49 18.41 3.30
N GLN A 297 -2.81 18.22 3.24
CA GLN A 297 -3.50 17.23 4.06
C GLN A 297 -3.11 15.81 3.68
N LEU A 298 -2.87 15.53 2.40
CA LEU A 298 -2.34 14.24 1.97
C LEU A 298 -0.98 13.94 2.61
N ASN A 299 -0.08 14.92 2.67
CA ASN A 299 1.22 14.76 3.32
C ASN A 299 1.06 14.53 4.84
N GLU A 300 0.25 15.36 5.51
CA GLU A 300 -0.03 15.24 6.95
C GLU A 300 -0.67 13.89 7.30
N LEU A 301 -1.51 13.34 6.41
CA LEU A 301 -2.16 12.05 6.58
C LEU A 301 -1.27 10.87 6.18
N GLY A 302 0.00 11.10 5.81
CA GLY A 302 0.97 10.05 5.48
C GLY A 302 0.83 9.48 4.07
N TYR A 303 0.27 10.24 3.12
CA TYR A 303 0.22 9.95 1.68
C TYR A 303 1.12 10.90 0.89
N SER A 304 2.31 11.19 1.44
CA SER A 304 3.33 11.93 0.72
C SER A 304 3.68 11.21 -0.57
N ILE A 305 3.91 11.97 -1.65
CA ILE A 305 4.71 11.44 -2.75
C ILE A 305 6.05 11.11 -2.08
N ALA A 306 6.43 9.85 -2.02
CA ALA A 306 7.79 9.54 -1.66
C ALA A 306 8.66 10.35 -2.65
N GLU A 307 9.31 11.41 -2.18
CA GLU A 307 10.67 11.62 -2.66
C GLU A 307 11.31 10.28 -2.40
N THR A 308 11.64 9.57 -3.47
CA THR A 308 12.24 8.24 -3.45
C THR A 308 13.60 8.41 -2.75
N GLY A 309 13.58 8.56 -1.43
CA GLY A 309 14.74 8.55 -0.58
C GLY A 309 15.30 7.17 -0.71
N GLU A 310 16.40 7.09 -1.46
CA GLU A 310 17.34 5.97 -1.46
C GLU A 310 16.66 4.60 -1.37
N VAL A 311 15.69 4.32 -2.24
CA VAL A 311 15.50 2.95 -2.70
C VAL A 311 16.64 2.68 -3.69
N ALA A 312 17.86 2.64 -3.16
CA ALA A 312 19.05 2.25 -3.87
C ALA A 312 19.03 0.73 -4.03
N VAL A 313 18.07 0.23 -4.80
CA VAL A 313 18.28 -1.00 -5.56
C VAL A 313 19.08 -0.58 -6.79
N ARG A 314 20.34 -0.19 -6.57
CA ARG A 314 21.33 -0.13 -7.66
C ARG A 314 22.10 -1.42 -7.59
N GLY A 315 21.69 -2.37 -8.42
CA GLY A 315 22.51 -3.53 -8.75
C GLY A 315 23.86 -3.06 -9.32
N GLY A 316 24.90 -3.14 -8.51
CA GLY A 316 26.28 -3.46 -8.89
C GLY A 316 26.86 -2.86 -10.17
N ARG A 317 26.65 -1.57 -10.48
CA ARG A 317 27.49 -0.84 -11.45
C ARG A 317 27.88 0.52 -10.90
N GLU A 318 29.17 0.65 -10.56
CA GLU A 318 29.82 1.95 -10.41
C GLU A 318 29.69 2.72 -11.73
N VAL A 319 29.10 3.90 -11.66
CA VAL A 319 29.24 4.92 -12.70
C VAL A 319 30.10 5.99 -12.07
N GLU A 320 31.35 6.09 -12.51
CA GLU A 320 32.24 7.18 -12.10
C GLU A 320 31.59 8.54 -12.43
N PRO A 321 31.70 9.54 -11.55
CA PRO A 321 31.19 10.87 -11.83
C PRO A 321 32.04 11.54 -12.92
N GLY A 322 31.50 11.52 -14.14
CA GLY A 322 31.98 12.32 -15.26
C GLY A 322 31.82 13.82 -14.98
N GLN A 323 32.93 14.53 -15.18
CA GLN A 323 33.12 15.97 -15.08
C GLN A 323 31.97 16.76 -15.72
N ALA A 324 31.38 17.68 -14.96
CA ALA A 324 30.60 18.78 -15.49
C ALA A 324 31.39 20.08 -15.25
N ASP A 325 31.72 20.73 -16.36
CA ASP A 325 32.41 22.02 -16.45
C ASP A 325 31.76 23.09 -15.57
N ALA A 326 32.60 23.77 -14.79
CA ALA A 326 32.27 25.03 -14.15
C ALA A 326 32.45 26.19 -15.14
N PRO A 327 31.62 27.24 -15.09
CA PRO A 327 32.07 28.58 -15.42
C PRO A 327 32.48 29.32 -14.15
N ALA A 328 33.66 29.92 -14.22
CA ALA A 328 34.26 30.74 -13.19
C ALA A 328 33.69 32.18 -13.17
N ASP A 329 33.75 32.75 -11.96
CA ASP A 329 34.04 34.15 -11.62
C ASP A 329 32.94 35.21 -11.88
N ALA A 330 32.72 36.25 -11.07
CA ALA A 330 33.41 36.83 -9.92
C ALA A 330 32.41 37.67 -9.10
N GLY A 331 32.71 38.02 -7.85
CA GLY A 331 32.05 39.17 -7.19
C GLY A 331 31.90 39.13 -5.67
N SER A 332 33.01 39.36 -4.98
CA SER A 332 33.16 39.65 -3.55
C SER A 332 32.20 40.70 -2.96
N LEU A 333 31.70 40.47 -1.73
CA LEU A 333 31.64 41.43 -0.61
C LEU A 333 31.08 40.77 0.67
N GLN A 334 31.83 40.86 1.76
CA GLN A 334 31.45 40.69 3.17
C GLN A 334 31.74 42.01 3.89
N PRO A 335 31.38 42.21 5.17
CA PRO A 335 30.17 41.84 5.92
C PRO A 335 29.60 43.05 6.70
N ASP A 336 28.44 42.92 7.37
CA ASP A 336 28.17 43.73 8.56
C ASP A 336 27.33 42.99 9.59
N ALA A 337 27.64 43.24 10.85
CA ALA A 337 27.18 42.58 12.06
C ALA A 337 26.31 43.53 12.91
N SER A 338 25.28 42.97 13.55
CA SER A 338 24.64 43.48 14.79
C SER A 338 23.62 42.42 15.20
N GLN A 339 23.85 41.61 16.25
CA GLN A 339 23.73 41.88 17.68
C GLN A 339 22.40 42.53 18.11
N ASP A 340 21.52 41.69 18.66
CA ASP A 340 20.76 41.84 19.92
C ASP A 340 19.82 40.60 20.00
N GLY A 341 19.64 39.81 21.07
CA GLY A 341 19.85 40.02 22.50
C GLY A 341 18.54 39.68 23.24
N SER A 342 18.31 38.38 23.56
CA SER A 342 17.63 37.73 24.73
C SER A 342 16.44 38.39 25.50
N PRO A 343 15.69 37.68 26.39
CA PRO A 343 15.29 36.26 26.51
C PRO A 343 13.80 36.01 26.92
N ALA A 344 13.43 34.71 26.97
CA ALA A 344 12.40 33.97 27.74
C ALA A 344 11.22 34.65 28.45
N GLU A 345 10.03 34.01 28.41
CA GLU A 345 9.18 33.86 29.60
C GLU A 345 8.23 32.64 29.54
N HIS A 346 8.31 31.82 30.60
CA HIS A 346 7.36 30.79 31.03
C HIS A 346 6.32 31.47 31.93
N VAL A 347 5.03 31.23 31.72
CA VAL A 347 4.00 31.57 32.72
C VAL A 347 3.01 30.41 32.84
N ASP A 348 2.96 29.89 34.06
CA ASP A 348 1.97 28.96 34.59
C ASP A 348 0.93 29.79 35.37
N ALA A 349 -0.36 29.68 35.05
CA ALA A 349 -1.43 30.17 35.92
C ALA A 349 -2.79 29.55 35.58
N ARG A 350 -3.42 29.06 36.65
CA ARG A 350 -4.78 28.52 36.75
C ARG A 350 -5.86 29.59 36.50
N GLU A 351 -7.00 29.09 36.03
CA GLU A 351 -8.38 29.58 36.21
C GLU A 351 -8.75 31.00 35.73
N GLN A 352 -9.49 31.09 34.61
CA GLN A 352 -10.92 31.48 34.56
C GLN A 352 -11.45 31.50 33.09
N GLU A 353 -12.67 30.96 32.93
CA GLU A 353 -13.47 30.70 31.72
C GLU A 353 -14.01 31.96 30.96
N PRO A 354 -14.87 31.85 29.92
CA PRO A 354 -14.92 30.93 28.78
C PRO A 354 -15.07 31.68 27.44
N GLY A 355 -14.62 31.10 26.32
CA GLY A 355 -15.05 31.59 25.00
C GLY A 355 -14.29 31.06 23.80
N GLN A 356 -15.05 30.39 22.92
CA GLN A 356 -14.83 30.21 21.48
C GLN A 356 -14.03 28.99 20.95
N VAL A 357 -14.83 28.11 20.34
CA VAL A 357 -14.59 27.29 19.13
C VAL A 357 -13.52 26.20 19.23
N GLY A 358 -13.89 25.14 19.97
CA GLY A 358 -13.25 23.82 19.88
C GLY A 358 -13.88 22.95 18.79
N SER A 359 -13.04 22.36 17.94
CA SER A 359 -13.40 21.24 17.07
C SER A 359 -13.85 20.04 17.94
N PRO A 360 -14.98 19.36 17.66
CA PRO A 360 -15.43 18.27 18.52
C PRO A 360 -14.64 16.99 18.16
N VAL A 361 -13.60 16.70 18.95
CA VAL A 361 -13.01 15.37 19.07
C VAL A 361 -13.87 14.60 20.08
N GLU A 362 -14.68 13.65 19.61
CA GLU A 362 -15.41 12.74 20.49
C GLU A 362 -14.56 11.49 20.75
N ARG A 363 -14.29 11.22 22.03
CA ARG A 363 -13.60 10.03 22.53
C ARG A 363 -14.63 8.92 22.67
N ALA A 364 -14.45 7.79 21.99
CA ALA A 364 -15.38 6.66 22.05
C ALA A 364 -14.62 5.35 22.31
N THR A 365 -14.39 5.04 23.60
CA THR A 365 -14.56 3.73 24.28
C THR A 365 -13.63 3.59 25.49
N GLU A 366 -14.22 3.28 26.65
CA GLU A 366 -13.59 2.54 27.76
C GLU A 366 -14.22 1.13 27.78
N ALA A 367 -13.38 0.13 28.04
CA ALA A 367 -13.82 -1.20 28.46
C ALA A 367 -12.77 -1.73 29.45
N GLU A 368 -12.79 -1.16 30.65
CA GLU A 368 -12.29 -1.85 31.82
C GLU A 368 -13.38 -2.81 32.31
N GLY A 369 -12.99 -4.06 32.55
CA GLY A 369 -13.88 -5.11 33.01
C GLY A 369 -13.07 -6.35 33.36
N GLU A 370 -12.41 -6.29 34.51
CA GLU A 370 -11.98 -7.43 35.34
C GLU A 370 -12.50 -7.17 36.76
N PRO A 371 -12.81 -8.21 37.54
CA PRO A 371 -11.76 -9.00 38.19
C PRO A 371 -11.62 -10.45 37.71
#